data_AF-A0AAW8VB44-F1
#
_entry.id   AF-A0AAW8VB44-F1
#
_cell.length_a   1.000
_cell.length_b   1.000
_cell.length_c   1.000
_cell.angle_alpha   90.00
_cell.angle_beta   90.00
_cell.angle_gamma   90.00
#
_symmetry.space_group_name_H-M   'P 1'
#
loop_
_entity.id
_entity.type
_entity.pdbx_description
1 polymer ?
#
loop_
_entity_poly.entity_id
_entity_poly.type
_entity_poly.pdbx_seq_one_letter_code
_entity_poly.pdbx_strand_id
1 'polypeptide(L)'
;MKISNEPTPYLLLKAGTDSAWDCCDFAIVYLSKEWRQTQSGRLEAVKPFKDDISFQSLNFYDISVGFYQPDEDGILGSEDLPEDNNWCFVELTETELERLVPPDNVLVSHILAVFANGEARYRAYGKHTDERFWTEKFPLQQILDILASHES
;
A
#
# COMPACT_ATOMS: atom_id res chain seq x y z
N MET A 1 0.73 16.64 -4.16
CA MET A 1 1.53 15.59 -3.50
C MET A 1 3.00 15.84 -3.77
N LYS A 2 3.90 15.51 -2.85
CA LYS A 2 5.36 15.61 -3.04
C LYS A 2 6.10 14.41 -2.44
N ILE A 3 7.11 13.86 -3.11
CA ILE A 3 7.98 12.82 -2.55
C ILE A 3 8.75 13.38 -1.35
N SER A 4 8.83 12.58 -0.29
CA SER A 4 9.58 12.88 0.93
C SER A 4 10.65 11.82 1.16
N ASN A 5 11.86 12.28 1.53
CA ASN A 5 12.92 11.42 2.05
C ASN A 5 12.78 11.16 3.56
N GLU A 6 11.95 11.96 4.22
CA GLU A 6 11.64 11.84 5.65
C GLU A 6 10.30 11.12 5.83
N PRO A 7 10.10 10.37 6.92
CA PRO A 7 8.81 9.77 7.22
C PRO A 7 7.66 10.75 7.29
N THR A 8 6.59 10.44 6.56
CA THR A 8 5.33 11.18 6.61
C THR A 8 4.19 10.27 7.07
N PRO A 9 2.98 10.82 7.32
CA PRO A 9 1.80 10.02 7.59
C PRO A 9 1.30 9.19 6.39
N TYR A 10 1.85 9.37 5.18
CA TYR A 10 1.34 8.74 3.97
C TYR A 10 2.44 8.00 3.21
N LEU A 11 2.09 6.80 2.76
CA LEU A 11 2.92 5.99 1.88
C LEU A 11 2.29 5.95 0.50
N LEU A 12 3.07 6.23 -0.54
CA LEU A 12 2.69 5.92 -1.92
C LEU A 12 3.26 4.55 -2.28
N LEU A 13 2.41 3.71 -2.86
CA LEU A 13 2.74 2.37 -3.36
C LEU A 13 2.42 2.28 -4.83
N LYS A 14 3.30 1.67 -5.62
CA LYS A 14 2.97 1.26 -6.99
C LYS A 14 1.81 0.27 -6.95
N ALA A 15 0.83 0.47 -7.81
CA ALA A 15 -0.35 -0.39 -7.87
C ALA A 15 -0.75 -0.69 -9.31
N GLY A 16 -1.72 -1.57 -9.47
CA GLY A 16 -2.27 -1.93 -10.76
C GLY A 16 -3.58 -2.70 -10.63
N THR A 17 -4.21 -2.91 -11.78
CA THR A 17 -5.42 -3.70 -11.93
C THR A 17 -5.32 -4.64 -13.13
N ASP A 18 -6.08 -5.73 -13.11
CA ASP A 18 -6.27 -6.60 -14.28
C ASP A 18 -7.55 -6.28 -15.05
N SER A 19 -8.24 -5.20 -14.68
CA SER A 19 -9.38 -4.68 -15.42
C SER A 19 -8.98 -4.23 -16.82
N ALA A 20 -9.84 -4.54 -17.80
CA ALA A 20 -9.75 -3.99 -19.16
C ALA A 20 -10.54 -2.67 -19.32
N TRP A 21 -11.27 -2.25 -18.29
CA TRP A 21 -12.23 -1.15 -18.34
C TRP A 21 -12.03 -0.10 -17.25
N ASP A 22 -11.25 -0.42 -16.23
CA ASP A 22 -10.95 0.43 -15.08
C ASP A 22 -9.43 0.67 -14.99
N CYS A 23 -9.05 1.71 -14.25
CA CYS A 23 -7.69 2.20 -14.15
C CYS A 23 -7.18 2.15 -12.70
N CYS A 24 -5.91 1.83 -12.52
CA CYS A 24 -5.22 1.96 -11.25
C CYS A 24 -3.72 2.10 -11.51
N ASP A 25 -3.10 3.09 -10.87
CA ASP A 25 -1.67 3.40 -11.02
C ASP A 25 -0.92 3.31 -9.69
N PHE A 26 -1.50 3.85 -8.63
CA PHE A 26 -0.90 3.85 -7.32
C PHE A 26 -1.92 3.66 -6.21
N ALA A 27 -1.41 3.42 -5.00
CA ALA A 27 -2.20 3.36 -3.79
C ALA A 27 -1.58 4.23 -2.70
N ILE A 28 -2.43 4.86 -1.88
CA ILE A 28 -2.00 5.62 -0.70
C ILE A 28 -2.38 4.85 0.55
N VAL A 29 -1.43 4.70 1.47
CA VAL A 29 -1.66 4.11 2.79
C VAL A 29 -1.49 5.17 3.86
N TYR A 30 -2.48 5.28 4.77
CA TYR A 30 -2.36 6.14 5.94
C TYR A 30 -1.68 5.41 7.10
N LEU A 31 -0.50 5.90 7.48
CA LEU A 31 0.41 5.30 8.46
C LEU A 31 0.12 5.77 9.89
N SER A 32 -1.13 5.60 10.34
CA SER A 32 -1.57 5.97 11.69
C SER A 32 -0.79 5.20 12.78
N LYS A 33 -0.80 5.71 14.02
CA LYS A 33 -0.17 4.99 15.16
C LYS A 33 -0.77 3.59 15.37
N GLU A 34 -2.09 3.48 15.22
CA GLU A 34 -2.80 2.19 15.32
C GLU A 34 -2.40 1.25 14.18
N TRP A 35 -2.28 1.77 12.96
CA TRP A 35 -1.81 0.98 11.82
C TRP A 35 -0.41 0.42 12.09
N ARG A 36 0.53 1.26 12.55
CA ARG A 36 1.90 0.84 12.88
C ARG A 36 1.93 -0.30 13.88
N GLN A 37 1.20 -0.15 15.00
CA GLN A 37 1.12 -1.18 16.03
C GLN A 37 0.51 -2.48 15.51
N THR A 38 -0.58 -2.37 14.74
CA THR A 38 -1.27 -3.52 14.13
C THR A 38 -0.36 -4.27 13.16
N GLN A 39 0.36 -3.57 12.29
CA GLN A 39 1.25 -4.19 11.33
C GLN A 39 2.49 -4.80 11.97
N SER A 40 3.05 -4.19 13.01
CA SER A 40 4.14 -4.80 13.80
C SER A 40 3.71 -6.14 14.39
N GLY A 41 2.50 -6.22 14.97
CA GLY A 41 1.97 -7.49 15.48
C GLY A 41 1.78 -8.55 14.39
N ARG A 42 1.33 -8.15 13.20
CA ARG A 42 1.19 -9.05 12.04
C ARG A 42 2.53 -9.55 11.52
N LEU A 43 3.58 -8.73 11.55
CA LEU A 43 4.94 -9.15 11.23
C LEU A 43 5.47 -10.19 12.22
N GLU A 44 5.25 -9.99 13.53
CA GLU A 44 5.62 -11.01 14.53
C GLU A 44 4.88 -12.34 14.28
N ALA A 45 3.61 -12.29 13.87
CA ALA A 45 2.81 -13.47 13.61
C ALA A 45 3.28 -14.30 12.40
N VAL A 46 3.94 -13.69 11.40
CA VAL A 46 4.44 -14.42 10.22
C VAL A 46 5.84 -15.00 10.42
N LYS A 47 6.62 -14.54 11.40
CA LYS A 47 8.00 -15.00 11.65
C LYS A 47 8.17 -16.52 11.78
N PRO A 48 7.27 -17.26 12.45
CA PRO A 48 7.41 -18.72 12.58
C PRO A 48 7.45 -19.47 11.24
N PHE A 49 6.99 -18.85 10.15
CA PHE A 49 6.90 -19.47 8.83
C PHE A 49 8.08 -19.15 7.90
N LYS A 50 9.13 -18.46 8.39
CA LYS A 50 10.24 -18.00 7.55
C LYS A 50 10.92 -19.09 6.71
N ASP A 51 11.03 -20.29 7.27
CA ASP A 51 11.69 -21.44 6.64
C ASP A 51 10.68 -22.45 6.05
N ASP A 52 9.38 -22.16 6.12
CA ASP A 52 8.33 -23.02 5.55
C ASP A 52 8.12 -22.71 4.07
N ILE A 53 8.63 -23.59 3.21
CA ILE A 53 8.53 -23.46 1.75
C ILE A 53 7.09 -23.56 1.23
N SER A 54 6.16 -24.09 2.02
CA SER A 54 4.74 -24.23 1.66
C SER A 54 3.91 -23.03 2.11
N PHE A 55 4.47 -22.18 2.98
CA PHE A 55 3.81 -20.98 3.45
C PHE A 55 3.85 -19.87 2.41
N GLN A 56 2.69 -19.27 2.13
CA GLN A 56 2.57 -18.15 1.20
C GLN A 56 2.52 -16.81 1.94
N SER A 57 1.49 -16.57 2.74
CA SER A 57 1.30 -15.33 3.50
C SER A 57 0.17 -15.50 4.52
N LEU A 58 0.17 -14.67 5.57
CA LEU A 58 -1.04 -14.42 6.35
C LEU A 58 -1.84 -13.29 5.70
N ASN A 59 -3.17 -13.43 5.64
CA ASN A 59 -4.06 -12.46 5.01
C ASN A 59 -4.96 -11.82 6.07
N PHE A 60 -4.97 -10.48 6.10
CA PHE A 60 -5.75 -9.71 7.07
C PHE A 60 -6.66 -8.75 6.34
N TYR A 61 -7.87 -8.56 6.85
CA TYR A 61 -8.71 -7.44 6.41
C TYR A 61 -8.07 -6.13 6.87
N ASP A 62 -7.90 -5.19 5.93
CA ASP A 62 -7.25 -3.90 6.20
C ASP A 62 -7.70 -2.85 5.19
N ILE A 63 -8.33 -1.78 5.67
CA ILE A 63 -8.90 -0.69 4.86
C ILE A 63 -8.07 0.59 4.93
N SER A 64 -6.83 0.54 5.43
CA SER A 64 -5.98 1.72 5.54
C SER A 64 -5.35 2.13 4.21
N VAL A 65 -5.72 1.47 3.11
CA VAL A 65 -5.25 1.72 1.75
C VAL A 65 -6.39 2.26 0.87
N GLY A 66 -6.09 3.28 0.07
CA GLY A 66 -6.90 3.71 -1.07
C GLY A 66 -6.17 3.44 -2.38
N PHE A 67 -6.87 2.94 -3.40
CA PHE A 67 -6.34 2.77 -4.76
C PHE A 67 -6.81 3.93 -5.62
N TYR A 68 -5.96 4.37 -6.56
CA TYR A 68 -6.22 5.55 -7.38
C TYR A 68 -5.79 5.35 -8.83
N GLN A 69 -6.51 6.02 -9.74
CA GLN A 69 -6.21 6.11 -11.16
C GLN A 69 -4.96 7.00 -11.39
N PRO A 70 -4.30 6.94 -12.57
CA PRO A 70 -3.29 7.92 -12.93
C PRO A 70 -3.85 9.33 -12.82
N ASP A 71 -3.06 10.28 -12.32
CA ASP A 71 -3.53 11.65 -12.25
C ASP A 71 -3.40 12.36 -13.61
N GLU A 72 -4.52 12.90 -14.11
CA GLU A 72 -4.54 13.71 -15.34
C GLU A 72 -3.98 15.12 -15.10
N ASP A 73 -3.98 15.61 -13.86
CA ASP A 73 -3.54 16.97 -13.48
C ASP A 73 -2.01 17.09 -13.23
N GLY A 74 -1.25 15.99 -13.34
CA GLY A 74 0.21 15.99 -13.16
C GLY A 74 0.69 16.01 -11.70
N ILE A 75 -0.18 15.64 -10.75
CA ILE A 75 0.17 15.21 -9.39
C ILE A 75 0.92 13.88 -9.52
N LEU A 76 1.99 13.75 -8.71
CA LEU A 76 2.86 12.57 -8.68
C LEU A 76 2.09 11.24 -8.80
N GLY A 77 2.53 10.38 -9.72
CA GLY A 77 1.98 9.04 -9.95
C GLY A 77 3.00 7.93 -9.65
N SER A 78 2.71 6.71 -10.11
CA SER A 78 3.63 5.59 -9.97
C SER A 78 4.90 5.72 -10.81
N GLU A 79 4.86 6.53 -11.88
CA GLU A 79 6.01 6.84 -12.74
C GLU A 79 7.07 7.69 -12.02
N ASP A 80 6.66 8.45 -11.00
CA ASP A 80 7.57 9.29 -10.21
C ASP A 80 8.24 8.52 -9.07
N LEU A 81 7.86 7.26 -8.86
CA LEU A 81 8.52 6.41 -7.89
C LEU A 81 10.00 6.23 -8.26
N PRO A 82 10.91 6.16 -7.27
CA PRO A 82 12.31 5.85 -7.54
C PRO A 82 12.42 4.56 -8.38
N GLU A 83 13.24 4.56 -9.43
CA GLU A 83 13.33 3.44 -10.39
C GLU A 83 13.53 2.06 -9.73
N ASP A 84 14.23 2.03 -8.59
CA ASP A 84 14.54 0.82 -7.83
C ASP A 84 13.51 0.47 -6.75
N ASN A 85 12.43 1.26 -6.59
CA ASN A 85 11.55 1.13 -5.43
C ASN A 85 10.07 1.33 -5.75
N ASN A 86 9.25 0.34 -5.40
CA ASN A 86 7.79 0.38 -5.60
C ASN A 86 7.05 1.21 -4.54
N TRP A 87 7.74 2.03 -3.76
CA TRP A 87 7.16 2.84 -2.69
C TRP A 87 7.99 4.07 -2.35
N CYS A 88 7.35 5.09 -1.77
CA CYS A 88 8.01 6.23 -1.14
C CYS A 88 7.09 6.88 -0.09
N PHE A 89 7.67 7.66 0.83
CA PHE A 89 6.88 8.56 1.66
C PHE A 89 6.47 9.78 0.84
N VAL A 90 5.27 10.30 1.11
CA VAL A 90 4.75 11.47 0.41
C VAL A 90 4.18 12.50 1.37
N GLU A 91 4.46 13.77 1.12
CA GLU A 91 3.71 14.89 1.68
C GLU A 91 2.43 15.04 0.88
N LEU A 92 1.30 14.88 1.57
CA LEU A 92 -0.03 14.95 1.01
C LEU A 92 -0.95 15.67 1.98
N THR A 93 -1.65 16.71 1.51
CA THR A 93 -2.70 17.40 2.26
C THR A 93 -4.03 16.68 2.10
N GLU A 94 -4.98 16.92 3.01
CA GLU A 94 -6.34 16.36 2.91
C GLU A 94 -7.03 16.77 1.60
N THR A 95 -6.91 18.04 1.19
CA THR A 95 -7.47 18.53 -0.07
C THR A 95 -6.86 17.87 -1.30
N GLU A 96 -5.56 17.57 -1.28
CA GLU A 96 -4.93 16.82 -2.38
C GLU A 96 -5.40 15.37 -2.40
N LEU A 97 -5.54 14.73 -1.23
CA LEU A 97 -6.06 13.37 -1.11
C LEU A 97 -7.50 13.26 -1.62
N GLU A 98 -8.36 14.23 -1.30
CA GLU A 98 -9.76 14.29 -1.75
C GLU A 98 -9.91 14.49 -3.27
N ARG A 99 -8.88 15.04 -3.93
CA ARG A 99 -8.88 15.23 -5.39
C ARG A 99 -8.43 13.99 -6.16
N LEU A 100 -7.82 13.02 -5.50
CA LEU A 100 -7.40 11.79 -6.16
C LEU A 100 -8.61 10.99 -6.65
N VAL A 101 -8.50 10.50 -7.88
CA VAL A 101 -9.59 9.77 -8.53
C VAL A 101 -9.49 8.28 -8.18
N PRO A 102 -10.47 7.69 -7.45
CA PRO A 102 -10.49 6.25 -7.21
C PRO A 102 -10.87 5.48 -8.49
N PRO A 103 -10.60 4.17 -8.57
CA PRO A 103 -11.14 3.32 -9.62
C PRO A 103 -12.66 3.46 -9.77
N ASP A 104 -13.16 3.27 -10.99
CA ASP A 104 -14.59 3.33 -11.29
C ASP A 104 -15.36 2.23 -10.56
N ASN A 105 -14.72 1.08 -10.35
CA ASN A 105 -15.26 0.02 -9.51
C ASN A 105 -15.27 0.42 -8.03
N VAL A 106 -16.40 0.16 -7.38
CA VAL A 106 -16.44 0.10 -5.91
C VAL A 106 -15.62 -1.10 -5.45
N LEU A 107 -14.52 -0.84 -4.75
CA LEU A 107 -13.64 -1.88 -4.24
C LEU A 107 -14.13 -2.48 -2.93
N VAL A 108 -14.02 -3.80 -2.81
CA VAL A 108 -14.36 -4.58 -1.61
C VAL A 108 -13.22 -5.54 -1.26
N SER A 109 -13.34 -6.17 -0.08
CA SER A 109 -12.41 -7.20 0.38
C SER A 109 -10.95 -6.74 0.40
N HIS A 110 -10.71 -5.55 0.98
CA HIS A 110 -9.37 -5.03 1.16
C HIS A 110 -8.57 -5.93 2.10
N ILE A 111 -7.54 -6.56 1.54
CA ILE A 111 -6.71 -7.56 2.20
C ILE A 111 -5.26 -7.09 2.16
N LEU A 112 -4.63 -7.06 3.33
CA LEU A 112 -3.18 -7.01 3.44
C LEU A 112 -2.63 -8.43 3.58
N ALA A 113 -1.85 -8.86 2.59
CA ALA A 113 -1.05 -10.06 2.66
C ALA A 113 0.31 -9.72 3.27
N VAL A 114 0.67 -10.38 4.38
CA VAL A 114 1.97 -10.22 5.04
C VAL A 114 2.79 -11.49 4.84
N PHE A 115 4.00 -11.33 4.32
CA PHE A 115 4.91 -12.41 3.95
C PHE A 115 5.97 -12.63 5.05
N ALA A 116 6.44 -13.86 5.20
CA ALA A 116 7.42 -14.21 6.24
C ALA A 116 8.80 -13.56 6.04
N ASN A 117 9.09 -13.02 4.86
CA ASN A 117 10.29 -12.25 4.57
C ASN A 117 10.20 -10.77 4.99
N GLY A 118 9.08 -10.35 5.61
CA GLY A 118 8.87 -8.98 6.07
C GLY A 118 8.28 -8.04 5.02
N GLU A 119 7.95 -8.54 3.83
CA GLU A 119 7.20 -7.79 2.82
C GLU A 119 5.69 -7.86 3.06
N ALA A 120 4.95 -6.97 2.43
CA ALA A 120 3.50 -7.03 2.35
C ALA A 120 2.97 -6.57 0.98
N ARG A 121 1.70 -6.86 0.72
CA ARG A 121 0.96 -6.41 -0.48
C ARG A 121 -0.50 -6.21 -0.13
N TYR A 122 -1.08 -5.09 -0.56
CA TYR A 122 -2.53 -4.90 -0.52
C TYR A 122 -3.19 -5.49 -1.76
N ARG A 123 -4.41 -6.00 -1.58
CA ARG A 123 -5.31 -6.44 -2.64
C ARG A 123 -6.73 -6.00 -2.33
N ALA A 124 -7.48 -5.65 -3.36
CA ALA A 124 -8.91 -5.44 -3.29
C ALA A 124 -9.56 -5.98 -4.58
N TYR A 125 -10.88 -6.08 -4.56
CA TYR A 125 -11.64 -6.66 -5.67
C TYR A 125 -12.80 -5.74 -6.06
N GLY A 126 -13.08 -5.61 -7.35
CA GLY A 126 -14.28 -4.93 -7.83
C GLY A 126 -15.53 -5.66 -7.35
N LYS A 127 -16.44 -4.94 -6.69
CA LYS A 127 -17.63 -5.50 -6.04
C LYS A 127 -18.52 -6.37 -6.95
N HIS A 128 -18.54 -6.06 -8.23
CA HIS A 128 -19.45 -6.68 -9.20
C HIS A 128 -18.73 -7.32 -10.40
N THR A 129 -17.43 -7.13 -10.50
CA THR A 129 -16.63 -7.56 -11.66
C THR A 129 -15.60 -8.62 -11.30
N ASP A 130 -15.31 -8.83 -10.01
CA ASP A 130 -14.22 -9.67 -9.50
C ASP A 130 -12.82 -9.26 -10.01
N GLU A 131 -12.70 -8.11 -10.67
CA GLU A 131 -11.43 -7.53 -11.12
C GLU A 131 -10.55 -7.23 -9.91
N ARG A 132 -9.26 -7.47 -10.05
CA ARG A 132 -8.30 -7.40 -8.96
C ARG A 132 -7.52 -6.12 -9.03
N PHE A 133 -7.39 -5.49 -7.86
CA PHE A 133 -6.54 -4.33 -7.64
C PHE A 133 -5.47 -4.75 -6.65
N TRP A 134 -4.20 -4.45 -6.93
CA TRP A 134 -3.10 -4.83 -6.05
C TRP A 134 -2.01 -3.79 -6.01
N THR A 135 -1.31 -3.71 -4.89
CA THR A 135 -0.02 -3.02 -4.84
C THR A 135 1.09 -3.96 -5.28
N GLU A 136 2.20 -3.43 -5.76
CA GLU A 136 3.43 -4.20 -5.73
C GLU A 136 3.80 -4.57 -4.28
N LYS A 137 4.68 -5.56 -4.14
CA LYS A 137 5.19 -5.90 -2.81
C LYS A 137 6.02 -4.73 -2.30
N PHE A 138 5.86 -4.43 -1.00
CA PHE A 138 6.61 -3.38 -0.33
C PHE A 138 7.21 -3.92 0.98
N PRO A 139 8.36 -3.39 1.44
CA PRO A 139 9.09 -3.90 2.58
C PRO A 139 8.48 -3.36 3.89
N LEU A 140 7.37 -3.95 4.32
CA LEU A 140 6.62 -3.52 5.51
C LEU A 140 7.50 -3.43 6.78
N GLN A 141 8.38 -4.41 7.01
CA GLN A 141 9.31 -4.38 8.15
C GLN A 141 10.23 -3.16 8.10
N GLN A 142 10.87 -2.91 6.93
CA GLN A 142 11.76 -1.76 6.75
C GLN A 142 11.04 -0.43 7.00
N ILE A 143 9.82 -0.29 6.51
CA ILE A 143 9.02 0.92 6.70
C ILE A 143 8.73 1.15 8.18
N LEU A 144 8.31 0.11 8.92
CA LEU A 144 8.05 0.22 10.35
C LEU A 144 9.33 0.55 11.16
N ASP A 145 10.48 -0.03 10.78
CA ASP A 145 11.76 0.27 11.42
C ASP A 145 12.17 1.74 11.21
N ILE A 146 11.95 2.28 10.01
CA ILE A 146 12.17 3.70 9.70
C ILE A 146 11.24 4.58 10.56
N LEU A 147 9.94 4.25 10.61
CA LEU A 147 8.95 5.00 11.39
C LEU A 147 9.30 5.02 12.90
N ALA A 148 9.72 3.89 13.45
CA ALA A 148 10.10 3.78 14.86
C ALA A 148 11.36 4.59 15.19
N SER A 149 12.31 4.65 14.26
CA SER A 149 13.57 5.39 14.43
C SER A 149 13.38 6.91 14.45
N HIS A 150 12.33 7.42 13.80
CA HIS A 150 12.00 8.85 13.77
C HIS A 150 11.13 9.32 14.95
N GLU A 151 10.53 8.41 15.72
CA GLU A 151 9.75 8.74 16.92
C GLU A 151 10.59 8.74 18.22
N SER A 152 11.86 8.32 18.14
CA SER A 152 12.81 8.19 19.25
C SER A 152 13.67 9.44 19.43
#